data_AF-A0A8J8ADC6-F1
#
_entry.id   AF-A0A8J8ADC6-F1
#
_cell.length_a   1.000
_cell.length_b   1.000
_cell.length_c   1.000
_cell.angle_alpha   90.00
_cell.angle_beta   90.00
_cell.angle_gamma   90.00
#
_symmetry.space_group_name_H-M   'P 1'
#
loop_
_entity.id
_entity.type
_entity.pdbx_description
1 polymer ?
#
loop_
_entity_poly.entity_id
_entity_poly.type
_entity_poly.pdbx_seq_one_letter_code
_entity_poly.pdbx_strand_id
1 'polypeptide(L)'
;METLKPKIHAAIQQIRLKHLAIIWTMTILSSVIFSFHITSRDWSSILDAFKFSFGYFVLLVIYNPYSIEALIKNCIFRDIPSAQDINRITDTIEWAVTPRNFVVLAMFYIFFGAFIAYKKPVFWIIIALWNISAYLTQYAVKNCLSERYPKEITE
;
A
#
# COMPACT_ATOMS: atom_id res chain seq x y z
N MET A 1 20.39 -17.87 -5.37
CA MET A 1 19.42 -17.02 -4.64
C MET A 1 19.95 -15.60 -4.36
N GLU A 2 21.27 -15.38 -4.35
CA GLU A 2 21.91 -14.09 -4.02
C GLU A 2 21.72 -12.97 -5.06
N THR A 3 21.47 -13.29 -6.32
CA THR A 3 21.29 -12.30 -7.40
C THR A 3 19.87 -11.77 -7.55
N LEU A 4 18.88 -12.37 -6.87
CA LEU A 4 17.46 -12.00 -7.02
C LEU A 4 17.06 -10.85 -6.08
N LYS A 5 17.56 -10.88 -4.83
CA LYS A 5 17.32 -9.84 -3.82
C LYS A 5 17.70 -8.41 -4.29
N PRO A 6 18.89 -8.17 -4.87
CA PRO A 6 19.25 -6.82 -5.33
C PRO A 6 18.40 -6.37 -6.52
N LYS A 7 18.01 -7.30 -7.41
CA LYS A 7 17.15 -6.98 -8.57
C LYS A 7 15.73 -6.61 -8.14
N ILE A 8 15.16 -7.33 -7.19
CA ILE A 8 13.84 -7.01 -6.62
C ILE A 8 13.90 -5.65 -5.91
N HIS A 9 14.95 -5.41 -5.12
CA HIS A 9 15.12 -4.12 -4.45
C HIS A 9 15.22 -2.97 -5.46
N ALA A 10 16.04 -3.12 -6.51
CA ALA A 10 16.17 -2.12 -7.56
C ALA A 10 14.84 -1.86 -8.30
N ALA A 11 14.06 -2.92 -8.57
CA ALA A 11 12.73 -2.77 -9.18
C ALA A 11 11.74 -2.02 -8.29
N ILE A 12 11.76 -2.28 -6.98
CA ILE A 12 10.91 -1.57 -5.99
C ILE A 12 11.27 -0.08 -5.95
N GLN A 13 12.57 0.25 -5.99
CA GLN A 13 13.04 1.63 -6.01
C GLN A 13 12.64 2.40 -7.28
N GLN A 14 12.20 1.72 -8.34
CA GLN A 14 11.73 2.36 -9.58
C GLN A 14 10.22 2.57 -9.63
N ILE A 15 9.49 2.19 -8.57
CA ILE A 15 8.03 2.35 -8.52
C ILE A 15 7.69 3.83 -8.44
N ARG A 16 6.86 4.27 -9.39
CA ARG A 16 6.33 5.63 -9.52
C ARG A 16 4.82 5.66 -9.32
N LEU A 17 4.25 6.84 -9.12
CA LEU A 17 2.79 7.07 -9.00
C LEU A 17 1.94 6.39 -10.08
N LYS A 18 2.39 6.39 -11.35
CA LYS A 18 1.66 5.71 -12.43
C LYS A 18 1.50 4.20 -12.18
N HIS A 19 2.49 3.58 -11.54
CA HIS A 19 2.43 2.17 -11.16
C HIS A 19 1.49 1.97 -9.97
N LEU A 20 1.32 2.98 -9.11
CA LEU A 20 0.41 2.91 -7.97
C LEU A 20 -1.04 2.75 -8.39
N ALA A 21 -1.49 3.53 -9.37
CA ALA A 21 -2.84 3.40 -9.93
C ALA A 21 -3.10 1.98 -10.48
N ILE A 22 -2.09 1.41 -11.16
CA ILE A 22 -2.13 0.04 -11.66
C ILE A 22 -2.18 -0.97 -10.50
N ILE A 23 -1.31 -0.81 -9.49
CA ILE A 23 -1.23 -1.71 -8.33
C ILE A 23 -2.54 -1.72 -7.56
N TRP A 24 -3.13 -0.55 -7.28
CA TRP A 24 -4.40 -0.45 -6.56
C TRP A 24 -5.55 -1.04 -7.37
N THR A 25 -5.62 -0.72 -8.66
CA THR A 25 -6.64 -1.28 -9.56
C THR A 25 -6.53 -2.80 -9.63
N MET A 26 -5.32 -3.33 -9.78
CA MET A 26 -5.08 -4.78 -9.80
C MET A 26 -5.40 -5.44 -8.46
N THR A 27 -5.13 -4.77 -7.33
CA THR A 27 -5.45 -5.28 -5.98
C THR A 27 -6.97 -5.40 -5.80
N ILE A 28 -7.72 -4.37 -6.20
CA ILE A 28 -9.19 -4.35 -6.12
C ILE A 28 -9.79 -5.38 -7.09
N LEU A 29 -9.36 -5.40 -8.36
CA LEU A 29 -9.87 -6.34 -9.37
C LEU A 29 -9.56 -7.79 -8.99
N SER A 30 -8.35 -8.07 -8.49
CA SER A 30 -8.00 -9.41 -8.00
C SER A 30 -8.94 -9.82 -6.87
N SER A 31 -9.26 -8.92 -5.93
CA SER A 31 -10.20 -9.18 -4.84
C SER A 31 -11.59 -9.58 -5.36
N VAL A 32 -12.06 -8.93 -6.44
CA VAL A 32 -13.33 -9.25 -7.11
C VAL A 32 -13.26 -10.60 -7.82
N ILE A 33 -12.23 -10.84 -8.63
CA ILE A 33 -12.06 -12.10 -9.39
C ILE A 33 -11.94 -13.30 -8.45
N PHE A 34 -11.15 -13.18 -7.38
CA PHE A 34 -11.00 -14.22 -6.38
C PHE A 34 -12.33 -14.54 -5.68
N SER A 35 -13.16 -13.52 -5.44
CA SER A 35 -14.50 -13.72 -4.90
C SER A 35 -15.39 -14.50 -5.87
N PHE A 36 -15.38 -14.14 -7.16
CA PHE A 36 -16.13 -14.87 -8.19
C PHE A 36 -15.70 -16.34 -8.34
N HIS A 37 -14.39 -16.62 -8.24
CA HIS A 37 -13.85 -17.95 -8.43
C HIS A 37 -14.23 -18.92 -7.29
N ILE A 38 -14.35 -18.41 -6.06
CA ILE A 38 -14.53 -19.25 -4.87
C ILE A 38 -15.99 -19.39 -4.44
N THR A 39 -16.86 -18.40 -4.69
CA THR A 39 -18.22 -18.40 -4.12
C THR A 39 -19.35 -18.65 -5.13
N SER A 40 -19.03 -19.18 -6.32
CA SER A 40 -20.01 -19.53 -7.37
C SER A 40 -21.12 -18.47 -7.57
N ARG A 41 -20.76 -17.31 -8.14
CA ARG A 41 -21.69 -16.24 -8.60
C ARG A 41 -22.64 -15.61 -7.57
N ASP A 42 -22.41 -15.73 -6.26
CA ASP A 42 -23.21 -15.01 -5.27
C ASP A 42 -22.77 -13.53 -5.14
N TRP A 43 -23.63 -12.61 -5.58
CA TRP A 43 -23.42 -11.16 -5.52
C TRP A 43 -23.12 -10.64 -4.11
N SER A 44 -23.64 -11.33 -3.08
CA SER A 44 -23.36 -11.00 -1.68
C SER A 44 -21.86 -11.01 -1.37
N SER A 45 -21.12 -11.95 -1.97
CA SER A 45 -19.69 -12.14 -1.71
C SER A 45 -18.82 -11.07 -2.38
N ILE A 46 -19.27 -10.50 -3.50
CA ILE A 46 -18.61 -9.37 -4.16
C ILE A 46 -18.76 -8.11 -3.30
N LEU A 47 -19.97 -7.86 -2.81
CA LEU A 47 -20.23 -6.73 -1.93
C LEU A 47 -19.40 -6.82 -0.65
N ASP A 48 -19.28 -8.02 -0.08
CA ASP A 48 -18.43 -8.28 1.08
C ASP A 48 -16.94 -8.06 0.76
N ALA A 49 -16.46 -8.45 -0.42
CA ALA A 49 -15.09 -8.19 -0.86
C ALA A 49 -14.80 -6.69 -1.08
N PHE A 50 -15.77 -5.92 -1.57
CA PHE A 50 -15.67 -4.47 -1.64
C PHE A 50 -15.65 -3.83 -0.26
N LYS A 51 -16.56 -4.23 0.64
CA LYS A 51 -16.57 -3.76 2.04
C LYS A 51 -15.26 -4.10 2.75
N PHE A 52 -14.74 -5.29 2.53
CA PHE A 52 -13.45 -5.73 3.07
C PHE A 52 -12.31 -4.86 2.52
N SER A 53 -12.25 -4.70 1.20
CA SER A 53 -11.22 -3.88 0.52
C SER A 53 -11.28 -2.43 0.99
N PHE A 54 -12.47 -1.88 1.17
CA PHE A 54 -12.68 -0.52 1.68
C PHE A 54 -12.27 -0.40 3.15
N GLY A 55 -12.69 -1.34 4.01
CA GLY A 55 -12.27 -1.37 5.41
C GLY A 55 -10.75 -1.49 5.56
N TYR A 56 -10.12 -2.31 4.73
CA TYR A 56 -8.68 -2.45 4.68
C TYR A 56 -8.00 -1.17 4.20
N PHE A 57 -8.54 -0.51 3.17
CA PHE A 57 -8.05 0.79 2.72
C PHE A 57 -8.12 1.83 3.84
N VAL A 58 -9.23 1.91 4.58
CA VAL A 58 -9.37 2.83 5.72
C VAL A 58 -8.33 2.52 6.80
N LEU A 59 -8.10 1.25 7.13
CA LEU A 59 -7.04 0.85 8.05
C LEU A 59 -5.67 1.32 7.55
N LEU A 60 -5.38 1.16 6.26
CA LEU A 60 -4.13 1.63 5.64
C LEU A 60 -3.97 3.15 5.77
N VAL A 61 -5.05 3.92 5.59
CA VAL A 61 -5.05 5.38 5.79
C VAL A 61 -4.78 5.75 7.25
N ILE A 62 -5.40 5.06 8.21
CA ILE A 62 -5.20 5.32 9.65
C ILE A 62 -3.77 5.00 10.08
N TYR A 63 -3.19 3.93 9.54
CA TYR A 63 -1.86 3.49 9.91
C TYR A 63 -0.74 4.23 9.20
N ASN A 64 -1.03 4.81 8.03
CA ASN A 64 -0.05 5.56 7.27
C ASN A 64 -0.60 6.90 6.75
N PRO A 65 -1.11 7.76 7.66
CA PRO A 65 -1.81 8.97 7.28
C PRO A 65 -0.87 9.95 6.57
N TYR A 66 0.38 10.07 7.02
CA TYR A 66 1.37 10.97 6.42
C TYR A 66 1.71 10.60 4.98
N SER A 67 1.91 9.32 4.67
CA SER A 67 2.20 8.90 3.29
C SER A 67 0.98 9.05 2.36
N ILE A 68 -0.23 8.80 2.88
CA ILE A 68 -1.45 9.01 2.09
C ILE A 68 -1.75 10.49 1.90
N GLU A 69 -1.54 11.32 2.92
CA GLU A 69 -1.67 12.76 2.83
C GLU A 69 -0.67 13.33 1.82
N ALA A 70 0.60 12.91 1.90
CA ALA A 70 1.64 13.32 0.96
C ALA A 70 1.35 12.87 -0.47
N LEU A 71 0.81 11.66 -0.64
CA LEU A 71 0.33 11.15 -1.92
C LEU A 71 -0.73 12.09 -2.52
N ILE A 72 -1.72 12.47 -1.72
CA ILE A 72 -2.84 13.29 -2.19
C ILE A 72 -2.39 14.73 -2.45
N LYS A 73 -1.83 15.40 -1.44
CA LYS A 73 -1.48 16.82 -1.50
C LYS A 73 -0.31 17.08 -2.44
N ASN A 74 0.84 16.43 -2.21
CA ASN A 74 2.08 16.81 -2.87
C ASN A 74 2.29 16.06 -4.20
N CYS A 75 1.85 14.81 -4.27
CA CYS A 75 2.04 13.98 -5.46
C CYS A 75 0.93 14.13 -6.50
N ILE A 76 -0.35 14.17 -6.07
CA ILE A 76 -1.49 14.33 -6.98
C ILE A 76 -1.81 15.82 -7.18
N PHE A 77 -2.11 16.56 -6.11
CA PHE A 77 -2.53 17.97 -6.19
C PHE A 77 -1.38 18.97 -6.35
N ARG A 78 -0.14 18.51 -6.17
CA ARG A 78 1.09 19.29 -6.39
C ARG A 78 1.30 20.44 -5.40
N ASP A 79 0.68 20.37 -4.23
CA ASP A 79 0.94 21.30 -3.14
C ASP A 79 2.41 21.23 -2.76
N ILE A 80 3.06 22.37 -2.54
CA ILE A 80 4.48 22.43 -2.18
C ILE A 80 4.56 22.14 -0.67
N PRO A 81 5.16 21.01 -0.24
CA PRO A 81 5.40 20.74 1.17
C PRO A 81 6.54 21.62 1.69
N SER A 82 6.70 21.74 3.01
CA SER A 82 7.93 22.28 3.59
C SER A 82 9.03 21.21 3.63
N ALA A 83 10.30 21.62 3.70
CA ALA A 83 11.43 20.69 3.85
C ALA A 83 11.28 19.81 5.11
N GLN A 84 10.75 20.38 6.20
CA GLN A 84 10.44 19.63 7.42
C GLN A 84 9.38 18.55 7.20
N ASP A 85 8.35 18.84 6.40
CA ASP A 85 7.32 17.85 6.06
C ASP A 85 7.87 16.74 5.18
N ILE A 86 8.70 17.07 4.16
CA ILE A 86 9.34 16.07 3.31
C ILE A 86 10.20 15.11 4.14
N ASN A 87 11.04 15.65 5.04
CA ASN A 87 11.89 14.84 5.91
C ASN A 87 11.04 13.96 6.82
N ARG A 88 10.00 14.52 7.46
CA ARG A 88 9.08 13.75 8.30
C ARG A 88 8.40 12.61 7.54
N ILE A 89 7.90 12.86 6.33
CA ILE A 89 7.25 11.86 5.49
C ILE A 89 8.26 10.78 5.08
N THR A 90 9.46 11.18 4.67
CA THR A 90 10.51 10.26 4.24
C THR A 90 10.99 9.37 5.38
N ASP A 91 11.23 9.93 6.57
CA ASP A 91 11.59 9.19 7.77
C ASP A 91 10.49 8.20 8.19
N THR A 92 9.22 8.64 8.10
CA THR A 92 8.06 7.78 8.39
C THR A 92 7.98 6.60 7.41
N ILE A 93 8.20 6.87 6.12
CA ILE A 93 8.25 5.83 5.09
C ILE A 93 9.38 4.86 5.37
N GLU A 94 10.61 5.36 5.61
CA GLU A 94 11.78 4.53 5.89
C GLU A 94 11.57 3.64 7.11
N TRP A 95 11.03 4.20 8.19
CA TRP A 95 10.64 3.44 9.37
C TRP A 95 9.62 2.34 9.03
N ALA A 96 8.57 2.67 8.29
CA ALA A 96 7.47 1.75 7.97
C ALA A 96 7.88 0.61 7.03
N VAL A 97 8.84 0.83 6.12
CA VAL A 97 9.31 -0.20 5.18
C VAL A 97 10.40 -1.10 5.74
N THR A 98 10.94 -0.81 6.94
CA THR A 98 11.88 -1.75 7.57
C THR A 98 11.21 -3.11 7.79
N PRO A 99 11.91 -4.25 7.56
CA PRO A 99 11.29 -5.57 7.64
C PRO A 99 10.56 -5.84 8.96
N ARG A 100 11.14 -5.39 10.09
CA ARG A 100 10.55 -5.54 11.41
C ARG A 100 9.22 -4.79 11.54
N ASN A 101 9.21 -3.51 11.17
CA ASN A 101 8.01 -2.68 11.32
C ASN A 101 6.96 -3.06 10.28
N PHE A 102 7.36 -3.40 9.06
CA PHE A 102 6.46 -3.93 8.04
C PHE A 102 5.77 -5.21 8.51
N VAL A 103 6.48 -6.14 9.16
CA VAL A 103 5.88 -7.34 9.74
C VAL A 103 4.90 -7.00 10.85
N VAL A 104 5.22 -6.02 11.73
CA VAL A 104 4.29 -5.55 12.77
C VAL A 104 3.03 -4.94 12.15
N LEU A 105 3.18 -4.08 11.13
CA LEU A 105 2.09 -3.51 10.36
C LEU A 105 1.24 -4.60 9.69
N ALA A 106 1.88 -5.57 9.02
CA ALA A 106 1.21 -6.67 8.37
C ALA A 106 0.45 -7.55 9.36
N MET A 107 1.04 -7.86 10.52
CA MET A 107 0.36 -8.61 11.58
C MET A 107 -0.83 -7.84 12.15
N PHE A 108 -0.69 -6.52 12.32
CA PHE A 108 -1.79 -5.68 12.75
C PHE A 108 -2.94 -5.73 11.73
N TYR A 109 -2.66 -5.52 10.45
CA TYR A 109 -3.67 -5.60 9.41
C TYR A 109 -4.28 -7.00 9.27
N ILE A 110 -3.47 -8.04 9.45
CA ILE A 110 -3.93 -9.42 9.49
C ILE A 110 -4.85 -9.64 10.68
N PHE A 111 -4.56 -9.10 11.87
CA PHE A 111 -5.40 -9.26 13.06
C PHE A 111 -6.80 -8.65 12.84
N PHE A 112 -6.87 -7.41 12.35
CA PHE A 112 -8.16 -6.77 12.03
C PHE A 112 -8.85 -7.43 10.84
N GLY A 113 -8.08 -7.86 9.84
CA GLY A 113 -8.57 -8.61 8.70
C GLY A 113 -9.13 -9.97 9.11
N ALA A 114 -8.53 -10.67 10.08
CA ALA A 114 -8.89 -12.01 10.51
C ALA A 114 -10.30 -12.09 11.12
N PHE A 115 -10.73 -11.06 11.85
CA PHE A 115 -12.11 -10.98 12.37
C PHE A 115 -13.15 -11.01 11.25
N ILE A 116 -12.80 -10.48 10.07
CA ILE A 116 -13.67 -10.40 8.90
C ILE A 116 -13.42 -11.59 7.95
N ALA A 117 -12.17 -12.05 7.86
CA ALA A 117 -11.66 -13.03 6.91
C ALA A 117 -11.77 -14.50 7.39
N TYR A 118 -11.93 -14.75 8.70
CA TYR A 118 -11.92 -16.08 9.32
C TYR A 118 -12.82 -17.10 8.61
N LYS A 119 -13.91 -16.65 7.98
CA LYS A 119 -14.88 -17.54 7.34
C LYS A 119 -14.58 -17.92 5.89
N LYS A 120 -13.66 -17.24 5.18
CA LYS A 120 -13.37 -17.56 3.76
C LYS A 120 -11.87 -17.45 3.44
N PRO A 121 -11.20 -18.54 2.98
CA PRO A 121 -9.79 -18.55 2.60
C PRO A 121 -9.38 -17.46 1.61
N VAL A 122 -10.31 -17.06 0.74
CA VAL A 122 -10.12 -15.99 -0.25
C VAL A 122 -9.64 -14.67 0.36
N PHE A 123 -10.10 -14.34 1.56
CA PHE A 123 -9.78 -13.07 2.20
C PHE A 123 -8.32 -13.02 2.67
N TRP A 124 -7.68 -14.16 2.91
CA TRP A 124 -6.25 -14.19 3.23
C TRP A 124 -5.37 -13.81 2.04
N ILE A 125 -5.77 -14.22 0.83
CA ILE A 125 -5.10 -13.79 -0.41
C ILE A 125 -5.27 -12.28 -0.60
N ILE A 126 -6.47 -11.77 -0.35
CA ILE A 126 -6.78 -10.34 -0.41
C ILE A 126 -5.90 -9.56 0.59
N ILE A 127 -5.80 -10.00 1.85
CA ILE A 127 -4.93 -9.38 2.86
C ILE A 127 -3.46 -9.35 2.41
N ALA A 128 -2.95 -10.43 1.84
CA ALA A 128 -1.58 -10.48 1.35
C ALA A 128 -1.35 -9.48 0.20
N LEU A 129 -2.27 -9.43 -0.77
CA LEU A 129 -2.22 -8.47 -1.88
C LEU A 129 -2.28 -7.03 -1.39
N TRP A 130 -3.12 -6.74 -0.40
CA TRP A 130 -3.22 -5.41 0.18
C TRP A 130 -1.97 -5.00 0.97
N ASN A 131 -1.32 -5.92 1.69
CA ASN A 131 -0.03 -5.64 2.35
C ASN A 131 1.07 -5.32 1.35
N ILE A 132 1.13 -6.07 0.24
CA ILE A 132 2.07 -5.79 -0.85
C ILE A 132 1.75 -4.42 -1.47
N SER A 133 0.48 -4.15 -1.77
CA SER A 133 0.03 -2.85 -2.30
C SER A 133 0.42 -1.70 -1.37
N ALA A 134 0.20 -1.84 -0.06
CA ALA A 134 0.58 -0.86 0.96
C ALA A 134 2.09 -0.60 0.95
N TYR A 135 2.89 -1.66 0.93
CA TYR A 135 4.34 -1.57 0.87
C TYR A 135 4.81 -0.78 -0.36
N LEU A 136 4.32 -1.15 -1.56
CA LEU A 136 4.70 -0.48 -2.80
C LEU A 136 4.19 0.96 -2.87
N THR A 137 3.07 1.27 -2.20
CA THR A 137 2.56 2.64 -2.05
C THR A 137 3.57 3.54 -1.35
N GLN A 138 4.19 3.07 -0.27
CA GLN A 138 5.19 3.84 0.47
C GLN A 138 6.37 4.23 -0.42
N TYR A 139 6.89 3.28 -1.20
CA TYR A 139 7.97 3.55 -2.16
C TYR A 139 7.55 4.49 -3.28
N ALA A 140 6.33 4.35 -3.80
CA ALA A 140 5.81 5.23 -4.84
C ALA A 140 5.73 6.70 -4.38
N VAL A 141 5.33 6.92 -3.12
CA VAL A 141 5.25 8.25 -2.50
C VAL A 141 6.65 8.82 -2.28
N LYS A 142 7.57 8.05 -1.70
CA LYS A 142 8.96 8.47 -1.51
C LYS A 142 9.60 8.90 -2.83
N ASN A 143 9.50 8.06 -3.86
CA ASN A 143 10.07 8.34 -5.16
C ASN A 143 9.44 9.55 -5.83
N CYS A 144 8.13 9.74 -5.69
CA CYS A 144 7.47 10.95 -6.16
C CYS A 144 8.05 12.20 -5.49
N LEU A 145 8.18 12.21 -4.16
CA LEU A 145 8.72 13.36 -3.43
C LEU A 145 10.17 13.64 -3.85
N SER A 146 11.01 12.60 -3.97
CA SER A 146 12.40 12.74 -4.40
C SER A 146 12.56 13.23 -5.84
N GLU A 147 11.74 12.74 -6.78
CA GLU A 147 11.76 13.19 -8.17
C GLU A 147 11.28 14.65 -8.31
N ARG A 148 10.38 15.07 -7.42
CA ARG A 148 9.63 16.33 -7.57
C ARG A 148 10.20 17.49 -6.75
N TYR A 149 10.77 17.20 -5.58
CA TYR A 149 11.33 18.19 -4.66
C TYR A 149 12.78 17.87 -4.30
N PRO A 150 13.70 17.74 -5.29
CA PRO A 150 15.07 17.28 -5.05
C PRO A 150 15.90 18.25 -4.19
N LYS A 151 15.57 19.54 -4.18
CA LYS A 151 16.33 20.57 -3.46
C LYS A 151 16.06 20.56 -1.95
N GLU A 152 14.87 20.18 -1.54
CA GLU A 152 14.45 20.21 -0.13
C GLU A 152 14.89 18.96 0.67
N ILE A 153 15.56 18.00 0.02
CA ILE A 153 16.11 16.78 0.65
C ILE A 153 17.60 16.93 0.99
N THR A 154 18.24 18.02 0.53
CA THR A 154 19.70 18.26 0.63
C THR A 154 20.10 19.40 1.57
N GLU A 155 19.14 20.10 2.18
CA GLU A 155 19.36 21.11 3.23
C GLU A 155 18.94 20.56 4.61
#